data_AF-A0A2M7DF21-F1
#
_entry.id   AF-A0A2M7DF21-F1
#
_cell.length_a   1.000
_cell.length_b   1.000
_cell.length_c   1.000
_cell.angle_alpha   90.00
_cell.angle_beta   90.00
_cell.angle_gamma   90.00
#
_symmetry.space_group_name_H-M   'P 1'
#
loop_
_entity.id
_entity.type
_entity.pdbx_description
1 polymer ?
#
loop_
_entity_poly.entity_id
_entity_poly.type
_entity_poly.pdbx_seq_one_letter_code
_entity_poly.pdbx_strand_id
1 'polypeptide(L)'
;MSIDPLSEEYSYQSHYNFAENRVIDGRELEGLEWASIKNNDGTSTRQLTVQMHNTSTLSDKQVAKVTATMQADFSKSFSGEGATAQLVVNNVTEAKGDFLVSLVDAKSNTLYDKNTGEVTGTTYTGGKTGELGQTLENSFEVTATIDGSNRSNSDMSRSFSHEAGHTAGLQHPWEASNPVSDIKQGTEGVKNSTVRSNLMNSDDNKSNPSTSGTNLTSGQLKSIDQTIKTQEIKIQ
;
A
#
# COMPACT_ATOMS: atom_id res chain seq x y z
N MET A 1 13.48 25.51 5.38
CA MET A 1 13.89 25.25 6.77
C MET A 1 12.81 25.81 7.66
N SER A 2 12.06 24.93 8.31
CA SER A 2 11.03 25.26 9.30
C SER A 2 11.52 24.74 10.66
N ILE A 3 11.32 25.54 11.70
CA ILE A 3 11.67 25.20 13.08
C ILE A 3 10.67 24.16 13.59
N ASP A 4 11.15 23.09 14.21
CA ASP A 4 10.32 22.06 14.85
C ASP A 4 9.50 22.68 16.01
N PRO A 5 8.15 22.58 15.99
CA PRO A 5 7.28 23.12 17.04
C PRO A 5 7.44 22.46 18.42
N LEU A 6 8.15 21.33 18.56
CA LEU A 6 8.47 20.70 19.85
C LEU A 6 9.78 21.23 20.46
N SER A 7 10.33 22.30 19.87
CA SER A 7 11.61 22.91 20.22
C SER A 7 11.77 23.27 21.70
N GLU A 8 10.68 23.64 22.37
CA GLU A 8 10.74 24.16 23.74
C GLU A 8 10.73 23.05 24.80
N GLU A 9 10.22 21.85 24.49
CA GLU A 9 10.14 20.74 25.46
C GLU A 9 11.46 19.95 25.59
N TYR A 10 12.34 20.01 24.58
CA TYR A 10 13.60 19.26 24.53
C TYR A 10 14.81 20.17 24.32
N SER A 11 15.08 21.06 25.29
CA SER A 11 16.20 22.03 25.26
C SER A 11 17.62 21.44 25.12
N TYR A 12 17.77 20.12 25.26
CA TYR A 12 19.01 19.37 25.11
C TYR A 12 19.17 18.72 23.72
N GLN A 13 18.14 18.77 22.88
CA GLN A 13 18.19 18.37 21.47
C GLN A 13 18.15 19.64 20.60
N SER A 14 19.16 19.82 19.74
CA SER A 14 19.19 20.95 18.80
C SER A 14 18.18 20.69 17.69
N HIS A 15 17.43 21.72 17.27
CA HIS A 15 16.47 21.69 16.14
C HIS A 15 17.11 21.41 14.79
N TYR A 16 18.42 21.23 14.75
CA TYR A 16 19.23 20.91 13.58
C TYR A 16 19.99 19.59 13.74
N ASN A 17 19.67 18.76 14.75
CA ASN A 17 20.30 17.46 14.91
C ASN A 17 19.77 16.49 13.85
N PHE A 18 20.60 16.17 12.85
CA PHE A 18 20.40 15.02 11.97
C PHE A 18 20.82 13.75 12.71
N ALA A 19 19.92 12.75 12.81
CA ALA A 19 20.13 11.50 13.54
C ALA A 19 20.73 11.65 14.95
N GLU A 20 20.33 12.65 15.75
CA GLU A 20 20.91 12.93 17.09
C GLU A 20 22.45 13.09 17.13
N ASN A 21 23.09 13.51 16.02
CA ASN A 21 24.55 13.50 15.83
C ASN A 21 25.19 12.09 15.89
N ARG A 22 24.39 11.04 15.82
CA ARG A 22 24.81 9.65 15.66
C ARG A 22 24.93 9.28 14.19
N VAL A 23 25.70 10.06 13.43
CA VAL A 23 25.84 9.92 11.97
C VAL A 23 26.43 8.57 11.54
N ILE A 24 27.02 7.81 12.47
CA ILE A 24 27.67 6.51 12.22
C ILE A 24 26.78 5.33 12.59
N ASP A 25 25.93 5.44 13.62
CA ASP A 25 25.15 4.32 14.17
C ASP A 25 23.67 4.63 14.45
N GLY A 26 23.26 5.89 14.32
CA GLY A 26 21.88 6.32 14.26
C GLY A 26 21.32 6.02 12.87
N ARG A 27 20.32 5.13 12.80
CA ARG A 27 19.45 5.05 11.63
C ARG A 27 18.33 6.05 11.84
N GLU A 28 18.33 7.13 11.07
CA GLU A 28 17.14 7.94 10.85
C GLU A 28 16.04 6.98 10.35
N LEU A 29 14.92 6.90 11.06
CA LEU A 29 13.76 6.08 10.66
C LEU A 29 12.73 6.91 9.88
N GLU A 30 12.98 8.20 9.68
CA GLU A 30 12.24 9.05 8.75
C GLU A 30 12.65 8.64 7.31
N GLY A 31 11.68 8.23 6.48
CA GLY A 31 11.93 7.77 5.11
C GLY A 31 12.36 6.30 4.95
N LEU A 32 11.88 5.36 5.78
CA LEU A 32 12.03 3.91 5.57
C LEU A 32 10.68 3.18 5.70
N GLU A 33 9.76 3.56 4.85
CA GLU A 33 8.39 3.05 4.80
C GLU A 33 8.39 1.61 4.36
N TRP A 34 9.13 1.27 3.32
CA TRP A 34 9.42 -0.11 2.96
C TRP A 34 10.86 -0.44 3.35
N ALA A 35 11.04 -1.46 4.17
CA ALA A 35 12.35 -1.89 4.65
C ALA A 35 12.51 -3.41 4.58
N SER A 36 13.72 -3.87 4.28
CA SER A 36 14.10 -5.28 4.39
C SER A 36 14.81 -5.53 5.72
N ILE A 37 14.08 -6.01 6.73
CA ILE A 37 14.63 -6.29 8.06
C ILE A 37 15.23 -7.69 8.06
N LYS A 38 16.53 -7.79 8.36
CA LYS A 38 17.18 -9.09 8.57
C LYS A 38 16.90 -9.59 9.98
N ASN A 39 16.32 -10.78 10.08
CA ASN A 39 16.05 -11.44 11.35
C ASN A 39 17.28 -12.25 11.81
N ASN A 40 17.37 -12.48 13.12
CA ASN A 40 18.49 -13.23 13.73
C ASN A 40 18.54 -14.70 13.29
N ASP A 41 17.45 -15.25 12.78
CA ASP A 41 17.34 -16.61 12.25
C ASP A 41 17.76 -16.72 10.77
N GLY A 42 18.24 -15.62 10.16
CA GLY A 42 18.65 -15.56 8.76
C GLY A 42 17.50 -15.33 7.77
N THR A 43 16.26 -15.24 8.24
CA THR A 43 15.12 -14.82 7.40
C THR A 43 15.11 -13.31 7.21
N SER A 44 14.37 -12.82 6.21
CA SER A 44 14.14 -11.38 6.02
C SER A 44 12.65 -11.07 6.13
N THR A 45 12.32 -9.90 6.66
CA THR A 45 10.95 -9.37 6.76
C THR A 45 10.82 -8.15 5.86
N ARG A 46 9.87 -8.17 4.92
CA ARG A 46 9.40 -6.97 4.21
C ARG A 46 8.49 -6.21 5.15
N GLN A 47 9.00 -5.14 5.77
CA GLN A 47 8.20 -4.27 6.61
C GLN A 47 7.67 -3.12 5.77
N LEU A 48 6.36 -2.88 5.83
CA LEU A 48 5.75 -1.61 5.44
C LEU A 48 5.33 -0.86 6.71
N THR A 49 5.79 0.37 6.89
CA THR A 49 5.40 1.29 7.96
C THR A 49 4.55 2.40 7.35
N VAL A 50 3.34 2.61 7.87
CA VAL A 50 2.43 3.65 7.36
C VAL A 50 1.86 4.50 8.50
N GLN A 51 1.55 5.75 8.18
CA GLN A 51 0.66 6.57 8.98
C GLN A 51 -0.77 6.43 8.48
N MET A 52 -1.67 5.95 9.32
CA MET A 52 -3.09 5.80 8.97
C MET A 52 -3.89 6.98 9.51
N HIS A 53 -4.46 7.76 8.61
CA HIS A 53 -5.33 8.88 8.92
C HIS A 53 -6.77 8.55 8.54
N ASN A 54 -7.66 8.54 9.54
CA ASN A 54 -9.08 8.28 9.29
C ASN A 54 -9.83 9.59 9.07
N THR A 55 -10.19 9.88 7.83
CA THR A 55 -11.09 10.99 7.45
C THR A 55 -12.51 10.53 7.17
N SER A 56 -12.75 9.22 7.22
CA SER A 56 -14.05 8.60 7.00
C SER A 56 -14.95 8.65 8.24
N THR A 57 -16.19 8.23 8.05
CA THR A 57 -17.17 8.06 9.13
C THR A 57 -16.97 6.82 10.02
N LEU A 58 -15.92 6.03 9.80
CA LEU A 58 -15.60 4.90 10.68
C LEU A 58 -15.24 5.38 12.10
N SER A 59 -15.78 4.70 13.11
CA SER A 59 -15.35 4.85 14.50
C SER A 59 -13.97 4.21 14.76
N ASP A 60 -13.28 4.63 15.82
CA ASP A 60 -11.98 4.07 16.21
C ASP A 60 -11.99 2.54 16.37
N LYS A 61 -13.10 1.98 16.87
CA LYS A 61 -13.28 0.52 16.98
C LYS A 61 -13.36 -0.16 15.62
N GLN A 62 -13.95 0.50 14.63
CA GLN A 62 -14.00 0.00 13.25
C GLN A 62 -12.64 0.15 12.58
N VAL A 63 -11.95 1.28 12.78
CA VAL A 63 -10.57 1.51 12.32
C VAL A 63 -9.66 0.40 12.85
N ALA A 64 -9.64 0.14 14.16
CA ALA A 64 -8.83 -0.92 14.75
C ALA A 64 -9.09 -2.31 14.14
N LYS A 65 -10.35 -2.62 13.80
CA LYS A 65 -10.70 -3.89 13.15
C LYS A 65 -10.21 -3.98 11.71
N VAL A 66 -10.34 -2.90 10.93
CA VAL A 66 -9.83 -2.90 9.55
C VAL A 66 -8.30 -2.93 9.56
N THR A 67 -7.63 -2.20 10.45
CA THR A 67 -6.18 -2.24 10.63
C THR A 67 -5.70 -3.66 10.92
N ALA A 68 -6.33 -4.37 11.86
CA ALA A 68 -5.96 -5.76 12.15
C ALA A 68 -6.15 -6.69 10.95
N THR A 69 -7.18 -6.44 10.13
CA THR A 69 -7.42 -7.20 8.89
C THR A 69 -6.35 -6.90 7.84
N MET A 70 -6.01 -5.62 7.65
CA MET A 70 -4.92 -5.17 6.76
C MET A 70 -3.59 -5.80 7.15
N GLN A 71 -3.25 -5.83 8.44
CA GLN A 71 -2.01 -6.45 8.91
C GLN A 71 -1.94 -7.94 8.59
N ALA A 72 -3.04 -8.67 8.80
CA ALA A 72 -3.11 -10.10 8.51
C ALA A 72 -3.01 -10.40 7.01
N ASP A 73 -3.80 -9.71 6.18
CA ASP A 73 -3.84 -9.95 4.73
C ASP A 73 -2.57 -9.46 4.04
N PHE A 74 -1.99 -8.34 4.49
CA PHE A 74 -0.70 -7.86 4.00
C PHE A 74 0.39 -8.90 4.28
N SER A 75 0.48 -9.39 5.51
CA SER A 75 1.46 -10.42 5.87
C SER A 75 1.30 -11.65 4.97
N LYS A 76 0.07 -12.09 4.70
CA LYS A 76 -0.22 -13.22 3.83
C LYS A 76 0.17 -12.97 2.36
N SER A 77 -0.15 -11.79 1.83
CA SER A 77 -0.02 -11.49 0.40
C SER A 77 1.42 -11.17 -0.01
N PHE A 78 2.20 -10.58 0.90
CA PHE A 78 3.56 -10.10 0.65
C PHE A 78 4.66 -11.05 1.21
N SER A 79 4.27 -12.14 1.88
CA SER A 79 5.20 -13.21 2.27
C SER A 79 5.50 -14.13 1.08
N GLY A 80 6.69 -14.73 1.08
CA GLY A 80 7.17 -15.62 0.03
C GLY A 80 8.61 -15.30 -0.37
N GLU A 81 9.18 -16.13 -1.24
CA GLU A 81 10.58 -16.01 -1.71
C GLU A 81 11.60 -15.96 -0.55
N GLY A 82 11.37 -16.72 0.52
CA GLY A 82 12.27 -16.78 1.67
C GLY A 82 12.17 -15.58 2.62
N ALA A 83 11.18 -14.70 2.45
CA ALA A 83 10.90 -13.59 3.33
C ALA A 83 9.45 -13.58 3.82
N THR A 84 9.24 -13.09 5.03
CA THR A 84 7.92 -12.78 5.60
C THR A 84 7.55 -11.33 5.29
N ALA A 85 6.32 -10.94 5.59
CA ALA A 85 5.88 -9.55 5.51
C ALA A 85 5.18 -9.08 6.78
N GLN A 86 5.38 -7.81 7.11
CA GLN A 86 4.82 -7.15 8.29
C GLN A 86 4.32 -5.75 7.92
N LEU A 87 3.12 -5.41 8.40
CA LEU A 87 2.58 -4.06 8.32
C LEU A 87 2.58 -3.41 9.70
N VAL A 88 3.29 -2.30 9.83
CA VAL A 88 3.29 -1.43 11.01
C VAL A 88 2.40 -0.24 10.71
N VAL A 89 1.35 -0.05 11.52
CA VAL A 89 0.38 1.02 11.33
C VAL A 89 0.42 1.97 12.51
N ASN A 90 0.74 3.23 12.24
CA ASN A 90 0.70 4.32 13.20
C ASN A 90 -0.55 5.15 12.93
N ASN A 91 -1.57 5.05 13.79
CA ASN A 91 -2.78 5.86 13.63
C ASN A 91 -2.46 7.33 13.98
N VAL A 92 -2.79 8.26 13.08
CA VAL A 92 -2.52 9.68 13.24
C VAL A 92 -3.78 10.52 13.12
N THR A 93 -3.89 11.55 13.94
CA THR A 93 -5.00 12.52 13.92
C THR A 93 -4.81 13.63 12.91
N GLU A 94 -3.58 13.81 12.40
CA GLU A 94 -3.24 14.80 11.40
C GLU A 94 -2.45 14.14 10.26
N ALA A 95 -2.70 14.56 9.03
CA ALA A 95 -1.97 14.11 7.84
C ALA A 95 -0.57 14.77 7.78
N LYS A 96 0.33 14.37 8.68
CA LYS A 96 1.70 14.90 8.79
C LYS A 96 2.72 13.78 8.83
N GLY A 97 3.34 13.47 7.69
CA GLY A 97 4.49 12.56 7.63
C GLY A 97 4.70 11.89 6.27
N ASP A 98 5.69 11.00 6.24
CA ASP A 98 6.38 10.56 5.02
C ASP A 98 5.70 9.40 4.26
N PHE A 99 4.64 8.79 4.83
CA PHE A 99 3.75 7.90 4.08
C PHE A 99 2.36 7.75 4.66
N LEU A 100 1.42 8.40 3.99
CA LEU A 100 0.06 8.58 4.49
C LEU A 100 -0.91 7.63 3.80
N VAL A 101 -1.66 6.90 4.61
CA VAL A 101 -2.81 6.11 4.18
C VAL A 101 -4.07 6.72 4.74
N SER A 102 -4.93 7.23 3.85
CA SER A 102 -6.18 7.88 4.24
C SER A 102 -7.36 6.91 4.09
N LEU A 103 -8.10 6.67 5.18
CA LEU A 103 -9.41 6.03 5.11
C LEU A 103 -10.46 7.09 4.80
N VAL A 104 -11.11 7.00 3.63
CA VAL A 104 -11.99 8.08 3.12
C VAL A 104 -13.43 7.61 2.88
N ASP A 105 -14.40 8.51 2.99
CA ASP A 105 -15.77 8.27 2.51
C ASP A 105 -15.86 8.54 1.00
N ALA A 106 -16.57 7.69 0.25
CA ALA A 106 -16.81 7.88 -1.18
C ALA A 106 -18.30 7.88 -1.51
N LYS A 107 -18.61 8.39 -2.70
CA LYS A 107 -19.92 8.29 -3.34
C LYS A 107 -19.85 7.30 -4.49
N SER A 108 -20.92 6.52 -4.67
CA SER A 108 -21.00 5.65 -5.85
C SER A 108 -21.33 6.45 -7.11
N ASN A 109 -20.85 5.95 -8.24
CA ASN A 109 -21.19 6.45 -9.57
C ASN A 109 -22.23 5.52 -10.18
N THR A 110 -23.26 6.09 -10.80
CA THR A 110 -24.27 5.32 -11.54
C THR A 110 -23.68 4.81 -12.86
N LEU A 111 -23.88 3.52 -13.12
CA LEU A 111 -23.56 2.89 -14.40
C LEU A 111 -24.80 2.92 -15.30
N TYR A 112 -24.58 3.24 -16.57
CA TYR A 112 -25.62 3.29 -17.58
C TYR A 112 -25.30 2.31 -18.72
N ASP A 113 -26.33 1.63 -19.23
CA ASP A 113 -26.25 0.93 -20.50
C ASP A 113 -26.03 1.95 -21.61
N LYS A 114 -24.98 1.76 -22.42
CA LYS A 114 -24.60 2.72 -23.46
C LYS A 114 -25.59 2.77 -24.63
N ASN A 115 -26.42 1.74 -24.80
CA ASN A 115 -27.37 1.62 -25.90
C ASN A 115 -28.78 2.05 -25.48
N THR A 116 -29.20 1.73 -24.25
CA THR A 116 -30.55 2.02 -23.76
C THR A 116 -30.63 3.26 -22.86
N GLY A 117 -29.51 3.69 -22.27
CA GLY A 117 -29.48 4.77 -21.28
C GLY A 117 -30.07 4.38 -19.92
N GLU A 118 -30.42 3.10 -19.73
CA GLU A 118 -30.94 2.61 -18.45
C GLU A 118 -29.84 2.41 -17.43
N VAL A 119 -30.18 2.56 -16.15
CA VAL A 119 -29.26 2.30 -15.04
C VAL A 119 -28.99 0.79 -14.94
N THR A 120 -27.73 0.41 -15.01
CA THR A 120 -27.27 -1.00 -14.94
C THR A 120 -26.65 -1.35 -13.60
N GLY A 121 -26.35 -0.35 -12.76
CA GLY A 121 -25.82 -0.54 -11.42
C GLY A 121 -25.09 0.68 -10.88
N THR A 122 -24.25 0.46 -9.89
CA THR A 122 -23.34 1.48 -9.34
C THR A 122 -21.91 0.94 -9.25
N THR A 123 -20.93 1.83 -9.28
CA THR A 123 -19.51 1.51 -9.11
C THR A 123 -18.82 2.53 -8.20
N TYR A 124 -17.63 2.20 -7.71
CA TYR A 124 -16.78 3.07 -6.91
C TYR A 124 -15.31 2.67 -7.07
N THR A 125 -14.40 3.60 -6.79
CA THR A 125 -12.96 3.33 -6.75
C THR A 125 -12.59 2.90 -5.33
N GLY A 126 -12.03 1.69 -5.16
CA GLY A 126 -11.75 1.14 -3.82
C GLY A 126 -10.50 1.71 -3.13
N GLY A 127 -9.58 2.27 -3.91
CA GLY A 127 -8.38 2.92 -3.44
C GLY A 127 -7.69 3.68 -4.58
N LYS A 128 -6.77 4.57 -4.22
CA LYS A 128 -6.01 5.35 -5.19
C LYS A 128 -4.63 5.66 -4.63
N THR A 129 -3.60 5.23 -5.33
CA THR A 129 -2.20 5.55 -5.01
C THR A 129 -1.68 6.79 -5.74
N GLY A 130 -0.64 7.40 -5.16
CA GLY A 130 0.16 8.45 -5.78
C GLY A 130 1.13 7.91 -6.82
N GLU A 131 2.43 8.19 -6.68
CA GLU A 131 3.43 7.81 -7.68
C GLU A 131 3.90 6.35 -7.53
N LEU A 132 3.89 5.58 -8.62
CA LEU A 132 4.31 4.18 -8.59
C LEU A 132 5.77 4.02 -8.19
N GLY A 133 6.05 3.16 -7.21
CA GLY A 133 7.42 2.83 -6.81
C GLY A 133 8.14 3.92 -6.01
N GLN A 134 7.51 5.04 -5.70
CA GLN A 134 8.01 5.98 -4.70
C GLN A 134 7.50 5.54 -3.33
N THR A 135 8.32 4.87 -2.55
CA THR A 135 7.90 4.38 -1.23
C THR A 135 8.07 5.42 -0.13
N LEU A 136 8.85 6.48 -0.37
CA LEU A 136 9.27 7.44 0.68
C LEU A 136 8.42 8.70 0.76
N GLU A 137 7.67 9.01 -0.31
CA GLU A 137 6.83 10.22 -0.41
C GLU A 137 5.41 9.86 -0.84
N ASN A 138 5.07 8.56 -0.87
CA ASN A 138 3.77 8.15 -1.35
C ASN A 138 2.67 8.46 -0.34
N SER A 139 1.48 8.64 -0.90
CA SER A 139 0.26 8.52 -0.15
C SER A 139 -0.76 7.75 -0.98
N PHE A 140 -1.68 7.08 -0.29
CA PHE A 140 -2.80 6.49 -0.98
C PHE A 140 -4.07 6.51 -0.12
N GLU A 141 -5.19 6.52 -0.82
CA GLU A 141 -6.51 6.47 -0.22
C GLU A 141 -7.05 5.05 -0.27
N VAL A 142 -7.75 4.66 0.79
CA VAL A 142 -8.59 3.46 0.83
C VAL A 142 -9.99 3.92 1.15
N THR A 143 -10.93 3.67 0.24
CA THR A 143 -12.33 3.98 0.52
C THR A 143 -12.82 3.11 1.67
N ALA A 144 -13.38 3.71 2.70
CA ALA A 144 -13.88 3.03 3.88
C ALA A 144 -15.40 2.88 3.87
N THR A 145 -16.11 3.90 3.38
CA THR A 145 -17.57 3.88 3.23
C THR A 145 -17.98 4.30 1.83
N ILE A 146 -19.13 3.83 1.40
CA ILE A 146 -19.77 4.18 0.12
C ILE A 146 -21.20 4.58 0.44
N ASP A 147 -21.59 5.78 0.05
CA ASP A 147 -22.94 6.30 0.27
C ASP A 147 -23.39 6.22 1.74
N GLY A 148 -22.43 6.38 2.67
CA GLY A 148 -22.67 6.31 4.12
C GLY A 148 -22.73 4.90 4.69
N SER A 149 -22.52 3.86 3.87
CA SER A 149 -22.45 2.46 4.31
C SER A 149 -21.01 1.97 4.33
N ASN A 150 -20.63 1.27 5.40
CA ASN A 150 -19.28 0.71 5.52
C ASN A 150 -19.02 -0.36 4.46
N ARG A 151 -17.83 -0.32 3.85
CA ARG A 151 -17.28 -1.46 3.13
C ARG A 151 -16.92 -2.59 4.10
N SER A 152 -16.80 -3.81 3.58
CA SER A 152 -16.31 -4.93 4.38
C SER A 152 -14.82 -4.74 4.73
N ASN A 153 -14.40 -5.27 5.89
CA ASN A 153 -12.99 -5.21 6.29
C ASN A 153 -12.07 -5.87 5.25
N SER A 154 -12.50 -6.96 4.64
CA SER A 154 -11.74 -7.67 3.60
C SER A 154 -11.60 -6.83 2.33
N ASP A 155 -12.63 -6.09 1.92
CA ASP A 155 -12.55 -5.23 0.73
C ASP A 155 -11.62 -4.04 0.96
N MET A 156 -11.71 -3.41 2.13
CA MET A 156 -10.79 -2.33 2.52
C MET A 156 -9.35 -2.83 2.62
N SER A 157 -9.15 -4.01 3.24
CA SER A 157 -7.85 -4.65 3.38
C SER A 157 -7.20 -5.03 2.05
N ARG A 158 -8.02 -5.54 1.11
CA ARG A 158 -7.56 -5.83 -0.25
C ARG A 158 -7.18 -4.54 -0.99
N SER A 159 -8.03 -3.50 -0.93
CA SER A 159 -7.72 -2.20 -1.54
C SER A 159 -6.41 -1.63 -0.99
N PHE A 160 -6.24 -1.64 0.33
CA PHE A 160 -4.98 -1.27 0.98
C PHE A 160 -3.79 -2.04 0.39
N SER A 161 -3.89 -3.36 0.33
CA SER A 161 -2.80 -4.21 -0.15
C SER A 161 -2.48 -3.98 -1.63
N HIS A 162 -3.48 -3.68 -2.45
CA HIS A 162 -3.31 -3.33 -3.86
C HIS A 162 -2.56 -2.00 -4.01
N GLU A 163 -3.01 -0.95 -3.33
CA GLU A 163 -2.32 0.35 -3.37
C GLU A 163 -0.91 0.28 -2.77
N ALA A 164 -0.72 -0.49 -1.70
CA ALA A 164 0.60 -0.76 -1.14
C ALA A 164 1.53 -1.45 -2.17
N GLY A 165 1.01 -2.39 -2.97
CA GLY A 165 1.76 -3.01 -4.06
C GLY A 165 2.24 -2.01 -5.10
N HIS A 166 1.40 -1.02 -5.44
CA HIS A 166 1.79 0.08 -6.33
C HIS A 166 2.91 0.95 -5.76
N THR A 167 2.88 1.23 -4.45
CA THR A 167 3.96 1.99 -3.80
C THR A 167 5.29 1.25 -3.86
N ALA A 168 5.26 -0.08 -3.89
CA ALA A 168 6.43 -0.94 -4.08
C ALA A 168 6.81 -1.17 -5.56
N GLY A 169 6.16 -0.47 -6.49
CA GLY A 169 6.48 -0.47 -7.92
C GLY A 169 5.77 -1.55 -8.74
N LEU A 170 4.79 -2.26 -8.17
CA LEU A 170 4.01 -3.23 -8.93
C LEU A 170 3.03 -2.53 -9.88
N GLN A 171 2.88 -3.08 -11.08
CA GLN A 171 1.92 -2.64 -12.08
C GLN A 171 0.78 -3.65 -12.24
N HIS A 172 -0.35 -3.21 -12.79
CA HIS A 172 -1.43 -4.12 -13.10
C HIS A 172 -1.01 -5.16 -14.17
N PRO A 173 -1.55 -6.39 -14.15
CA PRO A 173 -1.17 -7.46 -15.08
C PRO A 173 -1.35 -7.11 -16.56
N TRP A 174 -2.33 -6.27 -16.91
CA TRP A 174 -2.63 -5.90 -18.30
C TRP A 174 -1.83 -4.70 -18.80
N GLU A 175 -1.01 -4.06 -17.96
CA GLU A 175 -0.21 -2.92 -18.38
C GLU A 175 0.89 -3.37 -19.35
N ALA A 176 0.96 -2.69 -20.51
CA ALA A 176 1.97 -2.98 -21.52
C ALA A 176 3.40 -2.77 -20.99
N SER A 177 3.56 -1.83 -20.06
CA SER A 177 4.82 -1.52 -19.37
C SER A 177 5.18 -2.50 -18.25
N ASN A 178 4.31 -3.46 -17.90
CA ASN A 178 4.55 -4.33 -16.75
C ASN A 178 5.86 -5.12 -16.96
N PRO A 179 6.87 -4.96 -16.08
CA PRO A 179 8.17 -5.60 -16.25
C PRO A 179 8.18 -7.06 -15.76
N VAL A 180 7.14 -7.50 -15.06
CA VAL A 180 7.10 -8.79 -14.37
C VAL A 180 6.48 -9.87 -15.27
N SER A 181 7.33 -10.66 -15.93
CA SER A 181 6.93 -11.61 -16.98
C SER A 181 5.98 -12.72 -16.52
N ASP A 182 6.05 -13.17 -15.26
CA ASP A 182 5.23 -14.28 -14.74
C ASP A 182 3.78 -13.88 -14.40
N ILE A 183 3.45 -12.59 -14.52
CA ILE A 183 2.09 -12.06 -14.34
C ILE A 183 1.61 -11.19 -15.51
N LYS A 184 2.51 -10.71 -16.37
CA LYS A 184 2.16 -9.87 -17.52
C LYS A 184 1.22 -10.61 -18.48
N GLN A 185 -0.01 -10.12 -18.57
CA GLN A 185 -1.07 -10.70 -19.39
C GLN A 185 -0.66 -10.73 -20.86
N GLY A 186 -0.89 -11.86 -21.52
CA GLY A 186 -0.48 -12.09 -22.91
C GLY A 186 0.92 -12.68 -23.07
N THR A 187 1.69 -12.80 -21.99
CA THR A 187 2.96 -13.54 -21.99
C THR A 187 2.70 -15.04 -22.00
N GLU A 188 3.49 -15.79 -22.76
CA GLU A 188 3.41 -17.26 -22.80
C GLU A 188 3.54 -17.86 -21.40
N GLY A 189 2.65 -18.80 -21.06
CA GLY A 189 2.61 -19.46 -19.75
C GLY A 189 1.80 -18.72 -18.67
N VAL A 190 1.44 -17.45 -18.87
CA VAL A 190 0.58 -16.70 -17.92
C VAL A 190 -0.88 -17.11 -18.10
N LYS A 191 -1.44 -17.78 -17.09
CA LYS A 191 -2.84 -18.24 -17.11
C LYS A 191 -3.80 -17.13 -16.68
N ASN A 192 -4.97 -17.08 -17.32
CA ASN A 192 -6.07 -16.19 -16.90
C ASN A 192 -6.46 -16.37 -15.42
N SER A 193 -6.36 -17.59 -14.88
CA SER A 193 -6.59 -17.85 -13.45
C SER A 193 -5.55 -17.16 -12.56
N THR A 194 -4.27 -17.14 -12.99
CA THR A 194 -3.20 -16.43 -12.28
C THR A 194 -3.52 -14.94 -12.23
N VAL A 195 -3.87 -14.35 -13.38
CA VAL A 195 -4.27 -12.92 -13.47
C VAL A 195 -5.47 -12.61 -12.57
N ARG A 196 -6.56 -13.38 -12.66
CA ARG A 196 -7.77 -13.12 -11.86
C ARG A 196 -7.57 -13.27 -10.35
N SER A 197 -6.64 -14.13 -9.94
CA SER A 197 -6.29 -14.32 -8.52
C SER A 197 -5.25 -13.33 -8.00
N ASN A 198 -4.66 -12.51 -8.88
CA ASN A 198 -3.58 -11.61 -8.54
C ASN A 198 -4.08 -10.39 -7.76
N LEU A 199 -3.33 -9.99 -6.75
CA LEU A 199 -3.61 -8.80 -5.95
C LEU A 199 -3.66 -7.54 -6.81
N MET A 200 -2.76 -7.42 -7.80
CA MET A 200 -2.66 -6.27 -8.68
C MET A 200 -3.68 -6.30 -9.82
N ASN A 201 -4.64 -7.23 -9.83
CA ASN A 201 -5.71 -7.19 -10.82
C ASN A 201 -6.86 -6.26 -10.35
N SER A 202 -7.66 -5.73 -11.28
CA SER A 202 -8.90 -5.00 -10.97
C SER A 202 -9.99 -5.30 -12.00
N ASP A 203 -11.15 -4.66 -11.82
CA ASP A 203 -12.26 -4.62 -12.76
C ASP A 203 -11.95 -3.80 -14.03
N ASP A 204 -10.94 -2.93 -14.01
CA ASP A 204 -10.46 -2.24 -15.22
C ASP A 204 -9.81 -3.18 -16.24
N ASN A 205 -9.44 -4.40 -15.82
CA ASN A 205 -8.99 -5.43 -16.74
C ASN A 205 -10.13 -5.92 -17.64
N LYS A 206 -10.25 -5.36 -18.84
CA LYS A 206 -11.31 -5.72 -19.79
C LYS A 206 -11.32 -7.19 -20.22
N SER A 207 -10.19 -7.90 -20.14
CA SER A 207 -10.09 -9.29 -20.61
C SER A 207 -10.28 -10.30 -19.48
N ASN A 208 -9.82 -9.97 -18.27
CA ASN A 208 -9.87 -10.83 -17.10
C ASN A 208 -10.25 -10.02 -15.85
N PRO A 209 -11.44 -9.40 -15.79
CA PRO A 209 -11.82 -8.54 -14.68
C PRO A 209 -11.94 -9.36 -13.40
N SER A 210 -11.31 -8.87 -12.33
CA SER A 210 -11.44 -9.46 -10.99
C SER A 210 -10.94 -8.51 -9.92
N THR A 211 -11.75 -8.32 -8.88
CA THR A 211 -11.45 -7.52 -7.69
C THR A 211 -11.34 -8.37 -6.43
N SER A 212 -11.23 -9.70 -6.56
CA SER A 212 -11.13 -10.63 -5.42
C SER A 212 -9.75 -11.25 -5.23
N GLY A 213 -8.82 -10.99 -6.16
CA GLY A 213 -7.46 -11.54 -6.10
C GLY A 213 -6.66 -10.98 -4.93
N THR A 214 -5.85 -11.83 -4.30
CA THR A 214 -5.01 -11.51 -3.13
C THR A 214 -3.57 -12.00 -3.28
N ASN A 215 -3.24 -12.69 -4.37
CA ASN A 215 -1.94 -13.35 -4.49
C ASN A 215 -0.93 -12.47 -5.23
N LEU A 216 0.33 -12.49 -4.80
CA LEU A 216 1.46 -12.01 -5.59
C LEU A 216 2.27 -13.18 -6.15
N THR A 217 2.83 -13.00 -7.35
CA THR A 217 3.73 -14.00 -7.98
C THR A 217 5.15 -13.90 -7.43
N SER A 218 5.96 -14.94 -7.67
CA SER A 218 7.38 -14.96 -7.34
C SER A 218 8.12 -13.76 -7.94
N GLY A 219 7.83 -13.44 -9.21
CA GLY A 219 8.38 -12.29 -9.91
C GLY A 219 7.99 -10.96 -9.27
N GLN A 220 6.74 -10.82 -8.82
CA GLN A 220 6.29 -9.61 -8.14
C GLN A 220 6.99 -9.42 -6.79
N LEU A 221 7.11 -10.48 -5.98
CA LEU A 221 7.81 -10.41 -4.69
C LEU A 221 9.30 -10.05 -4.86
N LYS A 222 9.97 -10.61 -5.88
CA LYS A 222 11.35 -10.23 -6.22
C LYS A 222 11.46 -8.79 -6.72
N SER A 223 10.47 -8.32 -7.48
CA SER A 223 10.42 -6.93 -7.94
C SER A 223 10.30 -5.97 -6.75
N ILE A 224 9.48 -6.30 -5.75
CA ILE A 224 9.38 -5.54 -4.51
C ILE A 224 10.73 -5.47 -3.80
N ASP A 225 11.43 -6.60 -3.64
CA ASP A 225 12.75 -6.63 -3.00
C ASP A 225 13.77 -5.74 -3.74
N GLN A 226 13.69 -5.67 -5.06
CA GLN A 226 14.56 -4.82 -5.86
C GLN A 226 14.23 -3.33 -5.66
N THR A 227 12.95 -2.98 -5.58
CA THR A 227 12.50 -1.61 -5.25
C THR A 227 13.05 -1.17 -3.90
N ILE A 228 12.86 -2.01 -2.86
CA ILE A 228 13.35 -1.74 -1.49
C ILE A 228 14.85 -1.51 -1.48
N LYS A 229 15.63 -2.42 -2.08
CA LYS A 229 17.10 -2.29 -2.16
C LYS A 229 17.55 -1.01 -2.86
N THR A 230 16.87 -0.63 -3.94
CA THR A 230 17.24 0.57 -4.70
C THR A 230 17.03 1.85 -3.90
N GLN A 231 16.07 1.84 -2.98
CA GLN A 231 15.75 2.99 -2.12
C GLN A 231 16.68 3.04 -0.89
N GLU A 232 17.01 1.90 -0.29
CA GLU A 232 18.00 1.82 0.81
C GLU A 232 19.38 2.37 0.38
N ILE A 233 19.76 2.20 -0.90
CA ILE A 233 21.03 2.72 -1.44
C ILE A 233 21.02 4.25 -1.60
N LYS A 234 19.85 4.88 -1.83
CA LYS A 234 19.74 6.33 -2.02
C LYS A 234 19.86 7.14 -0.72
N ILE A 235 19.76 6.46 0.42
CA ILE A 235 19.80 7.06 1.77
C ILE A 235 21.24 7.02 2.34
N GLN A 236 22.18 6.31 1.70
CA GLN A 236 23.62 6.26 2.05
C GLN A 236 24.44 7.30 1.31
#